data_AF-A0A7S2HIL8-F1
#
_entry.id   AF-A0A7S2HIL8-F1
#
_cell.length_a   1.000
_cell.length_b   1.000
_cell.length_c   1.000
_cell.angle_alpha   90.00
_cell.angle_beta   90.00
_cell.angle_gamma   90.00
#
_symmetry.space_group_name_H-M   'P 1'
#
loop_
_entity.id
_entity.type
_entity.pdbx_description
1 polymer ?
#
loop_
_entity_poly.entity_id
_entity_poly.type
_entity_poly.pdbx_seq_one_letter_code
_entity_poly.pdbx_strand_id
1 'polypeptide(L)'
;QTRSRLASDKPNCTADDEAAMQELGAGNADGSFPSLVAGCGKTAFDLFKGFDDGKFVGCVQAKAAKVTDVCSRCFLGAAQYGAKNCALQCMFSWCSTGCLDCAKEYTDGPLAACLGFKPLRAEACEKKEE
;
A
#
# COMPACT_ATOMS: atom_id res chain seq x y z
N GLN A 1 -24.19 21.55 21.55
CA GLN A 1 -23.79 20.18 21.19
C GLN A 1 -22.40 20.23 20.59
N THR A 2 -21.45 19.67 21.30
CA THR A 2 -20.01 19.69 21.04
C THR A 2 -19.66 18.73 19.91
N ARG A 3 -19.19 19.25 18.77
CA ARG A 3 -18.43 18.45 17.79
C ARG A 3 -17.18 19.22 17.38
N SER A 4 -16.25 19.30 18.31
CA SER A 4 -14.83 19.47 17.96
C SER A 4 -14.38 18.22 17.21
N ARG A 5 -14.22 18.33 15.89
CA ARG A 5 -13.32 17.48 15.11
C ARG A 5 -12.52 18.38 14.19
N LEU A 6 -11.50 19.02 14.76
CA LEU A 6 -10.29 19.27 14.00
C LEU A 6 -9.61 17.90 13.90
N ALA A 7 -10.03 17.09 12.94
CA ALA A 7 -9.15 16.06 12.41
C ALA A 7 -7.97 16.84 11.82
N SER A 8 -6.77 16.64 12.35
CA SER A 8 -5.58 17.31 11.85
C SER A 8 -5.50 17.14 10.33
N ASP A 9 -5.67 18.22 9.56
CA ASP A 9 -5.55 18.30 8.09
C ASP A 9 -4.12 18.02 7.58
N LYS A 10 -3.31 17.31 8.35
CA LYS A 10 -1.93 16.97 8.01
C LYS A 10 -1.86 15.53 7.54
N PRO A 11 -1.13 15.26 6.45
CA PRO A 11 -0.91 13.90 6.01
C PRO A 11 -0.16 13.08 7.08
N ASN A 12 -0.32 11.76 7.01
CA ASN A 12 0.29 10.82 7.94
C ASN A 12 1.75 10.50 7.61
N CYS A 13 2.23 10.91 6.44
CA CYS A 13 3.60 10.72 5.99
C CYS A 13 4.35 12.06 5.92
N THR A 14 5.67 11.98 6.09
CA THR A 14 6.62 13.08 6.00
C THR A 14 7.35 13.07 4.64
N ALA A 15 8.13 14.11 4.37
CA ALA A 15 9.01 14.14 3.20
C ALA A 15 10.12 13.06 3.27
N ASP A 16 10.58 12.71 4.47
CA ASP A 16 11.56 11.63 4.65
C ASP A 16 10.95 10.25 4.35
N ASP A 17 9.66 10.05 4.68
CA ASP A 17 8.93 8.85 4.26
C ASP A 17 8.83 8.76 2.74
N GLU A 18 8.47 9.86 2.07
CA GLU A 18 8.40 9.91 0.61
C GLU A 18 9.75 9.60 -0.03
N ALA A 19 10.83 10.23 0.45
CA ALA A 19 12.18 10.00 -0.03
C ALA A 19 12.61 8.53 0.16
N ALA A 20 12.34 7.95 1.33
CA ALA A 20 12.62 6.54 1.60
C ALA A 20 11.88 5.58 0.66
N MET A 21 10.63 5.87 0.34
CA MET A 21 9.88 5.10 -0.65
C MET A 21 10.47 5.27 -2.05
N GLN A 22 10.86 6.49 -2.43
CA GLN A 22 11.48 6.79 -3.73
C GLN A 22 12.83 6.09 -3.89
N GLU A 23 13.64 5.96 -2.83
CA GLU A 23 14.90 5.20 -2.82
C GLU A 23 14.69 3.72 -3.19
N LEU A 24 13.56 3.12 -2.76
CA LEU A 24 13.20 1.75 -3.11
C LEU A 24 12.62 1.65 -4.53
N GLY A 25 12.07 2.75 -5.05
CA GLY A 25 11.57 2.84 -6.41
C GLY A 25 10.12 2.37 -6.58
N ALA A 26 9.54 2.78 -7.71
CA ALA A 26 8.21 2.41 -8.17
C ALA A 26 8.25 1.17 -9.08
N GLY A 27 7.13 0.86 -9.73
CA GLY A 27 7.03 -0.23 -10.69
C GLY A 27 6.81 -1.59 -10.03
N ASN A 28 7.30 -2.62 -10.70
CA ASN A 28 7.09 -4.01 -10.28
C ASN A 28 8.38 -4.83 -10.08
N ALA A 29 9.53 -4.16 -10.13
CA ALA A 29 10.80 -4.81 -9.86
C ALA A 29 10.84 -5.40 -8.46
N ASP A 30 11.56 -6.51 -8.30
CA ASP A 30 11.86 -7.07 -6.98
C ASP A 30 12.59 -6.03 -6.12
N GLY A 31 12.11 -5.86 -4.89
CA GLY A 31 12.66 -4.85 -3.97
C GLY A 31 12.07 -3.44 -4.14
N SER A 32 11.28 -3.20 -5.19
CA SER A 32 10.51 -1.94 -5.30
C SER A 32 9.55 -1.78 -4.13
N PHE A 33 9.24 -0.53 -3.78
CA PHE A 33 8.34 -0.27 -2.67
C PHE A 33 6.94 -0.91 -2.86
N PRO A 34 6.30 -0.85 -4.04
CA PRO A 34 5.03 -1.55 -4.26
C PRO A 34 5.12 -3.07 -4.11
N SER A 35 6.20 -3.70 -4.61
CA SER A 35 6.45 -5.15 -4.45
C SER A 35 6.60 -5.54 -2.98
N LEU A 36 7.36 -4.75 -2.21
CA LEU A 36 7.55 -4.94 -0.78
C LEU A 36 6.21 -4.90 -0.03
N VAL A 37 5.40 -3.86 -0.27
CA VAL A 37 4.08 -3.69 0.36
C VAL A 37 3.14 -4.84 0.01
N ALA A 38 3.10 -5.26 -1.27
CA ALA A 38 2.32 -6.40 -1.71
C ALA A 38 2.76 -7.71 -1.02
N GLY A 39 4.07 -7.94 -0.92
CA GLY A 39 4.63 -9.08 -0.20
C GLY A 39 4.29 -9.09 1.30
N CYS A 40 4.28 -7.92 1.93
CA CYS A 40 3.82 -7.76 3.31
C CYS A 40 2.32 -8.03 3.46
N GLY A 41 1.50 -7.56 2.52
CA GLY A 41 0.06 -7.87 2.47
C GLY A 41 -0.21 -9.37 2.38
N LYS A 42 0.48 -10.07 1.48
CA LYS A 42 0.39 -11.53 1.36
C LYS A 42 0.82 -12.25 2.64
N THR A 43 1.87 -11.76 3.30
CA THR A 43 2.37 -12.34 4.56
C THR A 43 1.40 -12.10 5.73
N ALA A 44 0.69 -10.97 5.72
CA ALA A 44 -0.29 -10.59 6.73
C ALA A 44 -1.65 -11.27 6.54
N PHE A 45 -1.96 -11.76 5.35
CA PHE A 45 -3.23 -12.40 5.05
C PHE A 45 -3.18 -13.91 5.32
N ASP A 46 -4.14 -14.39 6.11
CA ASP A 46 -4.43 -15.81 6.33
C ASP A 46 -5.89 -16.08 5.96
N LEU A 47 -6.14 -17.15 5.20
CA LEU A 47 -7.47 -17.44 4.68
C LEU A 47 -8.50 -17.73 5.78
N PHE A 48 -8.07 -18.26 6.93
CA PHE A 48 -8.95 -18.66 8.03
C PHE A 48 -9.01 -17.62 9.16
N LYS A 49 -7.92 -16.87 9.37
CA LYS A 49 -7.80 -15.87 10.44
C LYS A 49 -8.04 -14.44 9.95
N GLY A 50 -8.06 -14.21 8.65
CA GLY A 50 -8.19 -12.89 8.04
C GLY A 50 -6.86 -12.14 7.93
N PHE A 51 -6.94 -10.82 7.90
CA PHE A 51 -5.79 -9.93 7.73
C PHE A 51 -5.23 -9.49 9.09
N ASP A 52 -3.92 -9.65 9.28
CA ASP A 52 -3.22 -9.22 10.51
C ASP A 52 -2.55 -7.85 10.30
N ASP A 53 -3.17 -6.82 10.85
CA ASP A 53 -2.72 -5.43 10.78
C ASP A 53 -1.31 -5.23 11.35
N GLY A 54 -1.01 -5.87 12.48
CA GLY A 54 0.28 -5.75 13.16
C GLY A 54 1.40 -6.42 12.35
N LYS A 55 1.12 -7.59 11.78
CA LYS A 55 2.04 -8.31 10.91
C LYS A 55 2.32 -7.55 9.62
N PHE A 56 1.31 -6.89 9.05
CA PHE A 56 1.50 -6.04 7.89
C PHE A 56 2.40 -4.85 8.19
N VAL A 57 2.05 -4.04 9.19
CA VAL A 57 2.80 -2.82 9.53
C VAL A 57 4.23 -3.17 9.96
N GLY A 58 4.40 -4.20 10.80
CA GLY A 58 5.71 -4.68 11.21
C GLY A 58 6.56 -5.18 10.04
N CYS A 59 5.95 -5.84 9.04
CA CYS A 59 6.67 -6.25 7.83
C CYS A 59 7.13 -5.05 6.99
N VAL A 60 6.28 -4.03 6.81
CA VAL A 60 6.64 -2.82 6.06
C VAL A 60 7.80 -2.11 6.75
N GLN A 61 7.71 -1.89 8.06
CA GLN A 61 8.79 -1.26 8.82
C GLN A 61 10.08 -2.09 8.82
N ALA A 62 10.01 -3.42 8.86
CA ALA A 62 11.20 -4.26 8.80
C ALA A 62 11.92 -4.19 7.46
N LYS A 63 11.18 -4.00 6.35
CA LYS A 63 11.75 -3.96 4.99
C LYS A 63 12.02 -2.54 4.49
N ALA A 64 11.36 -1.53 5.07
CA ALA A 64 11.49 -0.11 4.75
C ALA A 64 11.65 0.70 6.04
N ALA A 65 12.75 0.46 6.78
CA ALA A 65 12.95 0.99 8.14
C ALA A 65 12.95 2.52 8.26
N LYS A 66 13.16 3.25 7.15
CA LYS A 66 13.06 4.70 7.10
C LYS A 66 11.61 5.21 6.98
N VAL A 67 10.65 4.33 6.67
CA VAL A 67 9.22 4.65 6.65
C VAL A 67 8.65 4.47 8.06
N THR A 68 8.03 5.53 8.57
CA THR A 68 7.45 5.60 9.91
C THR A 68 6.26 4.64 10.08
N ASP A 69 5.94 4.27 11.33
CA ASP A 69 4.75 3.46 11.64
C ASP A 69 3.46 4.13 11.13
N VAL A 70 3.36 5.44 11.39
CA VAL A 70 2.19 6.24 11.02
C VAL A 70 2.00 6.28 9.51
N CYS A 71 3.08 6.44 8.73
CA CYS A 71 3.01 6.37 7.28
C CYS A 71 2.72 4.94 6.77
N SER A 72 3.33 3.92 7.38
CA SER A 72 3.10 2.50 7.02
C SER A 72 1.62 2.10 7.15
N ARG A 73 0.89 2.69 8.11
CA ARG A 73 -0.56 2.49 8.28
C ARG A 73 -1.41 3.05 7.15
N CYS A 74 -0.91 3.96 6.32
CA CYS A 74 -1.61 4.35 5.10
C CYS A 74 -1.73 3.17 4.12
N PHE A 75 -0.68 2.36 4.02
CA PHE A 75 -0.66 1.16 3.16
C PHE A 75 -1.45 -0.01 3.76
N LEU A 76 -1.66 -0.02 5.08
CA LEU A 76 -2.52 -1.02 5.74
C LEU A 76 -3.95 -0.95 5.18
N GLY A 77 -4.51 0.26 5.07
CA GLY A 77 -5.83 0.42 4.48
C GLY A 77 -5.91 -0.04 3.03
N ALA A 78 -4.85 0.19 2.24
CA ALA A 78 -4.77 -0.30 0.86
C ALA A 78 -4.68 -1.84 0.80
N ALA A 79 -3.92 -2.46 1.69
CA ALA A 79 -3.81 -3.91 1.78
C ALA A 79 -5.13 -4.58 2.21
N GLN A 80 -5.81 -4.01 3.20
CA GLN A 80 -7.14 -4.45 3.62
C GLN A 80 -8.17 -4.30 2.50
N TYR A 81 -8.14 -3.17 1.77
CA TYR A 81 -9.00 -2.96 0.61
C TYR A 81 -8.75 -4.01 -0.47
N GLY A 82 -7.48 -4.27 -0.81
CA GLY A 82 -7.10 -5.29 -1.79
C GLY A 82 -7.56 -6.69 -1.38
N ALA A 83 -7.34 -7.07 -0.12
CA ALA A 83 -7.77 -8.37 0.43
C ALA A 83 -9.30 -8.53 0.45
N LYS A 84 -10.05 -7.45 0.62
CA LYS A 84 -11.53 -7.50 0.69
C LYS A 84 -12.20 -7.40 -0.68
N ASN A 85 -11.73 -6.50 -1.54
CA ASN A 85 -12.43 -6.11 -2.76
C ASN A 85 -11.76 -6.64 -4.04
N CYS A 86 -10.46 -6.94 -3.98
CA CYS A 86 -9.65 -7.29 -5.15
C CYS A 86 -9.02 -8.69 -5.06
N ALA A 87 -9.40 -9.50 -4.06
CA ALA A 87 -8.75 -10.79 -3.79
C ALA A 87 -8.74 -11.71 -5.02
N LEU A 88 -9.84 -11.76 -5.78
CA LEU A 88 -9.93 -12.60 -6.97
C LEU A 88 -9.01 -12.11 -8.10
N GLN A 89 -8.96 -10.79 -8.31
CA GLN A 89 -8.14 -10.14 -9.34
C GLN A 89 -6.64 -10.24 -9.01
N CYS A 90 -6.30 -10.22 -7.73
CA CYS A 90 -4.92 -10.25 -7.22
C CYS A 90 -4.42 -11.67 -6.88
N MET A 91 -5.29 -12.70 -6.94
CA MET A 91 -4.99 -14.06 -6.48
C MET A 91 -3.74 -14.66 -7.14
N PHE A 92 -3.60 -14.45 -8.46
CA PHE A 92 -2.52 -15.05 -9.24
C PHE A 92 -1.30 -14.13 -9.39
N SER A 93 -1.52 -12.81 -9.35
CA SER A 93 -0.44 -11.83 -9.41
C SER A 93 -0.89 -10.52 -8.76
N TRP A 94 -0.04 -9.98 -7.89
CA TRP A 94 -0.27 -8.72 -7.19
C TRP A 94 -0.17 -7.50 -8.12
N CYS A 95 0.46 -7.67 -9.28
CA CYS A 95 0.73 -6.67 -10.29
C CYS A 95 0.10 -7.04 -11.64
N SER A 96 -0.90 -7.93 -11.67
CA SER A 96 -1.71 -8.10 -12.88
C SER A 96 -2.46 -6.80 -13.17
N THR A 97 -2.73 -6.54 -14.45
CA THR A 97 -3.53 -5.37 -14.85
C THR A 97 -4.86 -5.34 -14.09
N GLY A 98 -5.55 -6.49 -13.98
CA GLY A 98 -6.81 -6.60 -13.26
C GLY A 98 -6.72 -6.30 -11.76
N CYS A 99 -5.61 -6.71 -11.09
CA CYS A 99 -5.39 -6.36 -9.68
C CYS A 99 -5.16 -4.86 -9.51
N LEU A 100 -4.30 -4.28 -10.35
CA LEU A 100 -3.94 -2.86 -10.30
C LEU A 100 -5.16 -1.97 -10.60
N ASP A 101 -5.98 -2.33 -11.59
CA ASP A 101 -7.21 -1.62 -11.92
C ASP A 101 -8.23 -1.69 -10.78
N CYS A 102 -8.39 -2.86 -10.14
CA CYS A 102 -9.28 -2.99 -9.00
C CYS A 102 -8.86 -2.12 -7.80
N ALA A 103 -7.56 -2.03 -7.54
CA ALA A 103 -7.01 -1.22 -6.44
C ALA A 103 -6.89 0.28 -6.78
N LYS A 104 -7.11 0.67 -8.04
CA LYS A 104 -6.85 2.02 -8.54
C LYS A 104 -7.60 3.08 -7.78
N GLU A 105 -8.91 2.93 -7.57
CA GLU A 105 -9.71 3.96 -6.88
C GLU A 105 -9.20 4.21 -5.47
N TYR A 106 -8.88 3.15 -4.72
CA TYR A 106 -8.33 3.28 -3.38
C TYR A 106 -6.94 3.94 -3.39
N THR A 107 -6.11 3.57 -4.37
CA THR A 107 -4.76 4.10 -4.53
C THR A 107 -4.79 5.59 -4.88
N ASP A 108 -5.64 6.00 -5.82
CA ASP A 108 -5.75 7.37 -6.33
C ASP A 108 -6.40 8.33 -5.31
N GLY A 109 -7.32 7.82 -4.48
CA GLY A 109 -8.06 8.62 -3.51
C GLY A 109 -7.56 8.41 -2.07
N PRO A 110 -8.15 7.46 -1.31
CA PRO A 110 -7.86 7.23 0.11
C PRO A 110 -6.36 7.13 0.45
N LEU A 111 -5.58 6.38 -0.33
CA LEU A 111 -4.15 6.25 -0.08
C LEU A 111 -3.42 7.57 -0.33
N ALA A 112 -3.62 8.20 -1.48
CA ALA A 112 -3.00 9.50 -1.79
C ALA A 112 -3.32 10.57 -0.74
N ALA A 113 -4.58 10.62 -0.27
CA ALA A 113 -4.99 11.53 0.80
C ALA A 113 -4.28 11.23 2.13
N CYS A 114 -4.08 9.94 2.46
CA CYS A 114 -3.36 9.54 3.67
C CYS A 114 -1.86 9.91 3.60
N LEU A 115 -1.23 9.68 2.44
CA LEU A 115 0.19 9.99 2.23
C LEU A 115 0.46 11.49 2.18
N GLY A 116 -0.44 12.29 1.62
CA GLY A 116 -0.21 13.71 1.34
C GLY A 116 0.60 13.99 0.08
N PHE A 117 0.96 12.96 -0.67
CA PHE A 117 1.64 13.02 -1.96
C PHE A 117 1.17 11.87 -2.84
N LYS A 118 1.62 11.87 -4.10
CA LYS A 118 1.24 10.85 -5.08
C LYS A 118 1.88 9.50 -4.70
N PRO A 119 1.09 8.42 -4.52
CA PRO A 119 1.66 7.11 -4.23
C PRO A 119 2.57 6.62 -5.37
N LEU A 120 3.66 5.95 -5.01
CA LEU A 120 4.48 5.21 -5.97
C LEU A 120 3.65 4.09 -6.58
N ARG A 121 3.55 4.08 -7.90
CA ARG A 121 2.67 3.16 -8.61
C ARG A 121 3.39 1.86 -8.91
N ALA A 122 2.68 0.77 -8.64
CA ALA A 122 2.99 -0.49 -9.28
C ALA A 122 2.72 -0.38 -10.79
N GLU A 123 3.50 -1.12 -11.56
CA GLU A 123 3.30 -1.29 -13.00
C GLU A 123 2.85 -2.72 -13.29
N ALA A 124 2.10 -2.92 -14.36
CA ALA A 124 1.65 -4.26 -14.74
C ALA A 124 2.86 -5.17 -14.99
N CYS A 125 2.88 -6.36 -14.38
CA CYS A 125 3.93 -7.36 -14.58
C CYS A 125 3.84 -8.07 -15.94
N GLU A 126 2.70 -7.95 -16.59
CA GLU A 126 2.46 -8.46 -17.92
C GLU A 126 3.24 -7.60 -18.92
N LYS A 127 4.06 -8.22 -19.77
CA LYS A 127 4.71 -7.49 -20.86
C LYS A 127 3.60 -6.99 -21.77
N LYS A 128 3.57 -5.68 -22.06
CA LYS A 128 2.74 -5.18 -23.16
C LYS A 128 3.22 -5.87 -24.44
N GLU A 129 2.39 -6.72 -25.03
CA GLU A 129 2.55 -7.11 -26.42
C GLU A 129 2.22 -5.86 -27.24
N GLU A 130 3.26 -5.21 -27.77
CA GLU A 130 3.16 -4.17 -28.80
C GLU A 130 2.96 -4.80 -30.18
#